data_AF-A0A9D2N2T6-F1
#
_entry.id   AF-A0A9D2N2T6-F1
#
_cell.length_a   1.000
_cell.length_b   1.000
_cell.length_c   1.000
_cell.angle_alpha   90.00
_cell.angle_beta   90.00
_cell.angle_gamma   90.00
#
_symmetry.space_group_name_H-M   'P 1'
#
loop_
_entity.id
_entity.type
_entity.pdbx_description
1 polymer ?
#
loop_
_entity_poly.entity_id
_entity_poly.type
_entity_poly.pdbx_seq_one_letter_code
_entity_poly.pdbx_strand_id
1 'polypeptide(L)' 'KVISYAGLLQSGTRREREIPPEEITITLVGNHYPRKLIKFLKTQYKAQVENPYPGVFYINGLLFPVQVRERV' A
#
# COMPACT_ATOMS: atom_id res chain seq x y z
N LYS A 1 -20.05 -8.69 3.49
CA LYS A 1 -18.99 -8.27 2.54
C LYS A 1 -18.95 -6.76 2.55
N VAL A 2 -17.87 -6.13 3.03
CA VAL A 2 -17.70 -4.67 2.99
C VAL A 2 -16.75 -4.38 1.83
N ILE A 3 -17.16 -3.54 0.87
CA ILE A 3 -16.32 -3.14 -0.25
C ILE A 3 -15.87 -1.71 0.03
N SER A 4 -14.57 -1.51 0.21
CA SER A 4 -13.97 -0.19 0.37
C SER A 4 -13.38 0.25 -0.98
N TYR A 5 -13.70 1.47 -1.40
CA TYR A 5 -13.12 2.10 -2.59
C TYR A 5 -12.19 3.23 -2.15
N ALA A 6 -11.03 3.32 -2.80
CA ALA A 6 -10.13 4.45 -2.69
C ALA A 6 -9.90 4.97 -4.12
N GLY A 7 -10.12 6.28 -4.32
CA GLY A 7 -9.90 6.94 -5.61
C GLY A 7 -8.71 7.89 -5.52
N LEU A 8 -7.77 7.75 -6.44
CA LEU A 8 -6.67 8.70 -6.65
C LEU A 8 -6.99 9.50 -7.92
N LEU A 9 -7.31 10.78 -7.76
CA LEU A 9 -7.59 11.66 -8.87
C LEU A 9 -6.28 12.33 -9.33
N GLN A 10 -5.79 11.98 -10.51
CA GLN A 10 -4.58 12.57 -11.11
C GLN A 10 -4.86 13.85 -11.93
N SER A 11 -6.04 14.47 -11.77
CA SER A 11 -6.55 15.52 -12.68
C SER A 11 -6.05 16.95 -12.43
N GLY A 12 -4.98 17.12 -11.65
CA GLY A 12 -4.32 18.43 -11.46
C GLY A 12 -3.09 18.62 -12.35
N THR A 13 -2.79 17.65 -13.20
CA THR A 13 -1.50 17.54 -13.87
C THR A 13 -1.55 18.18 -15.25
N ARG A 14 -0.60 19.07 -15.57
CA ARG A 14 -0.55 19.76 -16.88
C ARG A 14 -0.11 18.81 -18.01
N ARG A 15 0.41 17.63 -17.65
CA ARG A 15 0.97 16.61 -18.54
C ARG A 15 0.59 15.20 -18.04
N GLU A 16 0.53 14.24 -18.95
CA GLU A 16 0.37 12.82 -18.59
C GLU A 16 1.50 12.36 -17.64
N ARG A 17 1.16 11.55 -16.62
CA ARG A 17 2.09 10.96 -15.63
C ARG A 17 2.90 11.95 -14.78
N GLU A 18 2.38 13.12 -14.46
CA GLU A 18 3.14 14.08 -13.62
C GLU A 18 3.35 13.59 -12.18
N ILE A 19 2.56 12.61 -11.72
CA ILE A 19 2.85 11.84 -10.50
C ILE A 19 3.04 10.36 -10.90
N PRO A 20 4.28 9.86 -10.95
CA PRO A 20 4.54 8.46 -11.27
C PRO A 20 4.01 7.53 -10.15
N PRO A 21 3.55 6.30 -10.47
CA PRO A 21 3.04 5.36 -9.49
C PRO A 21 3.98 5.08 -8.31
N GLU A 22 5.29 5.13 -8.55
CA GLU A 22 6.34 4.92 -7.55
C GLU A 22 6.36 6.03 -6.48
N GLU A 23 5.84 7.22 -6.78
CA GLU A 23 5.70 8.34 -5.85
C GLU A 23 4.36 8.30 -5.08
N ILE A 24 3.48 7.35 -5.37
CA ILE A 24 2.18 7.21 -4.72
C ILE A 24 2.23 6.06 -3.71
N THR A 25 2.13 6.37 -2.41
CA THR A 25 2.03 5.34 -1.37
C THR A 25 0.60 5.14 -0.90
N ILE A 26 0.09 3.91 -1.00
CA ILE A 26 -1.19 3.52 -0.39
C ILE A 26 -0.94 3.11 1.06
N THR A 27 -1.55 3.81 2.02
CA THR A 27 -1.45 3.44 3.45
C THR A 27 -2.72 2.73 3.94
N LEU A 28 -2.56 1.50 4.44
CA LEU A 28 -3.58 0.74 5.15
C LEU A 28 -3.41 0.95 6.65
N VAL A 29 -4.41 1.48 7.33
CA VAL A 29 -4.40 1.68 8.79
C VAL A 29 -5.35 0.70 9.45
N GLY A 30 -4.88 0.03 10.50
CA GLY A 30 -5.70 -0.89 11.28
C GLY A 30 -5.19 -1.05 12.71
N ASN A 31 -5.99 -1.69 13.55
CA ASN A 31 -5.62 -1.96 14.95
C ASN A 31 -4.72 -3.19 15.08
N HIS A 32 -4.64 -4.03 14.03
CA HIS A 32 -3.89 -5.28 14.04
C HIS A 32 -3.19 -5.52 12.71
N TYR A 33 -2.02 -6.15 12.76
CA TYR A 33 -1.27 -6.56 11.57
C TYR A 33 -2.08 -7.52 10.65
N PRO A 34 -2.32 -7.18 9.37
CA PRO A 34 -3.21 -7.90 8.47
C PRO A 34 -2.55 -9.14 7.84
N ARG A 35 -2.24 -10.15 8.67
CA ARG A 35 -1.49 -11.38 8.29
C ARG A 35 -1.97 -12.05 7.01
N LYS A 36 -3.29 -12.17 6.82
CA LYS A 36 -3.88 -12.83 5.64
C LYS A 36 -3.62 -12.03 4.35
N LEU A 37 -3.74 -10.71 4.40
CA LEU A 37 -3.45 -9.82 3.27
C LEU A 37 -1.97 -9.93 2.89
N ILE A 38 -1.07 -9.83 3.88
CA ILE A 38 0.37 -9.93 3.62
C ILE A 38 0.74 -11.27 2.99
N LYS A 39 0.19 -12.38 3.51
CA LYS A 39 0.40 -13.71 2.91
C LYS A 39 -0.07 -13.75 1.47
N PHE A 40 -1.26 -13.22 1.18
CA PHE A 40 -1.78 -13.14 -0.18
C PHE A 40 -0.86 -12.33 -1.10
N LEU A 41 -0.40 -11.16 -0.67
CA LEU A 41 0.48 -10.29 -1.45
C LEU A 41 1.83 -10.95 -1.74
N LYS A 42 2.45 -11.61 -0.75
CA LYS A 42 3.68 -12.39 -0.94
C LYS A 42 3.50 -13.55 -1.91
N THR A 43 2.39 -14.27 -1.82
CA THR A 43 2.18 -15.46 -2.67
C THR A 43 1.89 -15.08 -4.12
N GLN A 44 0.96 -14.14 -4.34
CA GLN A 44 0.44 -13.79 -5.66
C GLN A 44 1.34 -12.81 -6.41
N TYR A 45 1.83 -11.77 -5.71
CA TYR A 45 2.58 -10.68 -6.34
C TYR A 45 4.08 -10.76 -6.04
N LYS A 46 4.53 -11.79 -5.30
CA LYS A 46 5.92 -11.91 -4.83
C LYS A 46 6.40 -10.67 -4.08
N ALA A 47 5.46 -9.97 -3.43
CA ALA A 47 5.73 -8.73 -2.73
C ALA A 47 6.75 -8.95 -1.60
N GLN A 48 7.64 -7.99 -1.43
CA GLN A 48 8.61 -7.98 -0.32
C GLN A 48 8.04 -7.16 0.82
N VAL A 49 8.34 -7.55 2.06
CA VAL A 49 7.85 -6.85 3.25
C VAL A 49 9.01 -6.50 4.15
N GLU A 50 9.13 -5.22 4.45
CA GLU A 50 10.11 -4.63 5.34
C GLU A 50 9.40 -4.05 6.56
N ASN A 51 10.06 -4.11 7.72
CA ASN A 51 9.53 -3.59 8.98
C ASN A 51 10.57 -2.66 9.62
N PRO A 52 10.68 -1.41 9.13
CA PRO A 52 11.69 -0.47 9.61
C PRO A 52 11.39 0.05 11.02
N TYR A 53 10.12 0.11 11.43
CA TYR A 53 9.71 0.66 12.72
C TYR A 53 8.57 -0.15 13.32
N PRO A 54 8.45 -0.25 14.66
CA PRO A 54 7.32 -0.91 15.31
C PRO A 54 5.97 -0.39 14.78
N GLY A 55 5.16 -1.32 14.28
CA GLY A 55 3.83 -1.01 13.74
C GLY A 55 3.83 -0.36 12.35
N VAL A 56 4.97 -0.28 11.64
CA VAL A 56 5.05 0.24 10.26
C VAL A 56 5.68 -0.80 9.35
N PHE A 57 4.92 -1.24 8.34
CA PHE A 57 5.38 -2.23 7.37
C PHE A 57 5.35 -1.65 5.96
N TYR A 58 6.45 -1.75 5.23
CA TYR A 58 6.52 -1.43 3.81
C TYR A 58 6.35 -2.69 2.98
N ILE A 59 5.56 -2.59 1.92
CA ILE A 59 5.25 -3.66 0.99
C ILE A 59 5.65 -3.19 -0.41
N ASN A 60 6.70 -3.81 -0.93
CA ASN A 60 7.32 -3.47 -2.21
C ASN A 60 6.99 -4.55 -3.26
N GLY A 61 7.10 -4.20 -4.55
CA GLY A 61 6.81 -5.11 -5.67
C GLY A 61 5.35 -5.10 -6.16
N LEU A 62 4.62 -4.03 -5.87
CA LEU A 62 3.25 -3.79 -6.33
C LEU A 62 3.22 -2.56 -7.26
N LEU A 63 2.09 -2.32 -7.94
CA LEU A 63 1.90 -1.14 -8.81
C LEU A 63 2.10 0.18 -8.07
N PHE A 64 1.64 0.24 -6.81
CA PHE A 64 1.89 1.35 -5.90
C PHE A 64 2.60 0.79 -4.66
N PRO A 65 3.63 1.46 -4.11
CA PRO A 65 4.11 1.19 -2.78
C PRO A 65 2.95 1.11 -1.78
N VAL A 66 2.93 0.06 -0.94
CA VAL A 66 1.91 -0.07 0.10
C VAL A 66 2.58 -0.01 1.47
N GLN A 67 2.02 0.80 2.36
CA GLN A 67 2.38 0.86 3.76
C GLN A 67 1.25 0.29 4.61
N VAL A 68 1.56 -0.49 5.63
CA VAL A 68 0.62 -0.84 6.70
C VAL A 68 1.04 -0.15 7.99
N ARG A 69 0.09 0.55 8.62
CA ARG A 69 0.26 1.11 9.96
C ARG A 69 -0.67 0.41 10.95
N GLU A 70 -0.06 -0.22 11.94
CA GLU A 70 -0.73 -0.76 13.11
C GLU A 70 -0.83 0.37 14.16
N ARG A 71 -2.06 0.71 14.57
CA ARG A 71 -2.28 1.61 15.70
C ARG A 71 -1.96 0.85 16.98
N VAL A 72 -0.87 1.24 17.63
CA VAL A 72 -0.48 0.84 18.98
C VAL A 72 -1.18 1.70 20.02
#